data_AF-A0A946KEG6-F1
#
_entry.id   AF-A0A946KEG6-F1
#
_cell.length_a   1.000
_cell.length_b   1.000
_cell.length_c   1.000
_cell.angle_alpha   90.00
_cell.angle_beta   90.00
_cell.angle_gamma   90.00
#
_symmetry.space_group_name_H-M   'P 1'
#
loop_
_entity.id
_entity.type
_entity.pdbx_description
1 polymer ?
#
loop_
_entity_poly.entity_id
_entity_poly.type
_entity_poly.pdbx_seq_one_letter_code
_entity_poly.pdbx_strand_id
1 'polypeptide(L)'
;MPTIRNTVIRMRGFSQQSSTTAPYFIEGFPPMRHNLCSLFITSLFLASLLAGSSAHQAEADTAPQKRSTQNQAKTTKRSQRPKNPAMIPVEDIKGLPRVLLIGDSISIGYTVPARNALRGKANVHRPLTNCGPTTRGLEGLSQWLGDADWDVIHFNWGLHDLKYLGPDGENLTDPEDPKNHQQVPPEEYGKNLKQLVSDLKKTGALLIWRNTTPVPAGSKGRVEGDAAAYNDIAKQIMTEHGIAIHDMYGSVKPNMETLMLPNGNVHFTKEGSEKLGNDVADVIMHVLQKKAAGN
;
A
#
# COMPACT_ATOMS: atom_id res chain seq x y z
N MET A 1 -28.22 69.72 -45.62
CA MET A 1 -27.13 68.99 -44.94
C MET A 1 -27.36 69.12 -43.44
N PRO A 2 -28.00 68.15 -42.77
CA PRO A 2 -28.36 68.28 -41.36
C PRO A 2 -27.35 67.62 -40.42
N THR A 3 -27.17 68.27 -39.28
CA THR A 3 -26.28 67.96 -38.16
C THR A 3 -26.80 66.77 -37.34
N ILE A 4 -25.94 65.77 -37.10
CA ILE A 4 -26.24 64.59 -36.27
C ILE A 4 -26.10 64.96 -34.79
N ARG A 5 -27.16 64.78 -34.00
CA ARG A 5 -27.12 64.73 -32.53
C ARG A 5 -27.31 63.28 -32.09
N ASN A 6 -26.32 62.74 -31.39
CA ASN A 6 -26.36 61.40 -30.79
C ASN A 6 -27.17 61.41 -29.48
N THR A 7 -28.13 60.50 -29.40
CA THR A 7 -28.95 60.21 -28.22
C THR A 7 -28.29 59.12 -27.39
N VAL A 8 -28.19 59.38 -26.09
CA VAL A 8 -27.69 58.47 -25.05
C VAL A 8 -28.80 57.48 -24.66
N ILE A 9 -28.52 56.17 -24.67
CA ILE A 9 -29.37 55.13 -24.06
C ILE A 9 -28.57 54.40 -22.97
N ARG A 10 -29.11 54.48 -21.75
CA ARG A 10 -28.70 53.77 -20.53
C ARG A 10 -28.82 52.26 -20.69
N MET A 11 -27.79 51.50 -20.31
CA MET A 11 -27.94 50.09 -19.91
C MET A 11 -27.60 49.95 -18.41
N ARG A 12 -28.53 49.31 -17.67
CA ARG A 12 -28.39 48.92 -16.26
C ARG A 12 -27.62 47.60 -16.18
N GLY A 13 -26.71 47.53 -15.23
CA GLY A 13 -25.88 46.35 -14.96
C GLY A 13 -26.66 45.18 -14.34
N PHE A 14 -26.18 43.98 -14.63
CA PHE A 14 -26.49 42.76 -13.91
C PHE A 14 -25.21 42.20 -13.32
N SER A 15 -25.27 41.97 -12.00
CA SER A 15 -24.22 41.40 -11.15
C SER A 15 -24.15 39.89 -11.36
N GLN A 16 -22.96 39.34 -11.66
CA GLN A 16 -22.67 37.92 -11.55
C GLN A 16 -22.11 37.61 -10.16
N GLN A 17 -22.81 36.75 -9.41
CA GLN A 17 -22.27 36.08 -8.22
C GLN A 17 -21.48 34.85 -8.66
N SER A 18 -20.20 34.81 -8.31
CA SER A 18 -19.35 33.61 -8.38
C SER A 18 -19.39 32.88 -7.04
N SER A 19 -19.98 31.68 -7.01
CA SER A 19 -19.96 30.78 -5.86
C SER A 19 -18.75 29.84 -5.95
N THR A 20 -17.73 30.10 -5.13
CA THR A 20 -16.62 29.18 -4.88
C THR A 20 -16.97 28.26 -3.72
N THR A 21 -17.19 26.98 -3.97
CA THR A 21 -17.32 25.94 -2.93
C THR A 21 -15.96 25.32 -2.65
N ALA A 22 -15.43 25.54 -1.45
CA ALA A 22 -14.23 24.87 -0.91
C ALA A 22 -14.57 23.46 -0.39
N PRO A 23 -13.63 22.49 -0.44
CA PRO A 23 -13.83 21.18 0.16
C PRO A 23 -13.66 21.21 1.68
N TYR A 24 -14.60 20.57 2.38
CA TYR A 24 -14.63 20.43 3.84
C TYR A 24 -13.54 19.47 4.35
N PHE A 25 -12.74 19.97 5.31
CA PHE A 25 -11.88 19.19 6.19
C PHE A 25 -12.73 18.52 7.28
N ILE A 26 -12.46 17.25 7.60
CA ILE A 26 -12.99 16.59 8.80
C ILE A 26 -11.96 16.79 9.92
N GLU A 27 -12.33 17.56 10.96
CA GLU A 27 -11.48 17.83 12.13
C GLU A 27 -11.35 16.62 13.06
N GLY A 28 -10.17 16.46 13.65
CA GLY A 28 -9.78 15.35 14.52
C GLY A 28 -10.14 15.51 16.01
N PHE A 29 -10.11 14.38 16.71
CA PHE A 29 -10.24 14.27 18.17
C PHE A 29 -8.98 14.75 18.93
N PRO A 30 -9.09 15.28 20.17
CA PRO A 30 -7.96 15.79 20.94
C PRO A 30 -7.17 14.67 21.67
N PRO A 31 -5.84 14.83 21.90
CA PRO A 31 -5.04 13.84 22.63
C PRO A 31 -5.09 14.02 24.16
N MET A 32 -5.14 12.89 24.88
CA MET A 32 -4.95 12.79 26.33
C MET A 32 -3.47 12.94 26.70
N ARG A 33 -3.19 13.73 27.74
CA ARG A 33 -1.85 13.92 28.33
C ARG A 33 -1.49 12.76 29.24
N HIS A 34 -0.29 12.20 29.09
CA HIS A 34 0.33 11.35 30.12
C HIS A 34 1.75 11.80 30.46
N ASN A 35 2.02 11.79 31.76
CA ASN A 35 3.25 12.21 32.42
C ASN A 35 4.40 11.24 32.17
N LEU A 36 5.59 11.79 31.92
CA LEU A 36 6.88 11.09 31.87
C LEU A 36 7.35 10.74 33.29
N CYS A 37 7.61 9.45 33.55
CA CYS A 37 8.44 9.01 34.67
C CYS A 37 9.76 8.48 34.11
N SER A 38 10.84 9.16 34.50
CA SER A 38 12.23 8.89 34.17
C SER A 38 12.78 7.74 35.03
N LEU A 39 13.55 6.82 34.44
CA LEU A 39 14.40 5.89 35.19
C LEU A 39 15.73 5.71 34.44
N PHE A 40 16.76 6.35 35.01
CA PHE A 40 18.18 6.12 34.74
C PHE A 40 18.59 4.75 35.28
N ILE A 41 19.35 3.96 34.52
CA ILE A 41 20.24 2.94 35.08
C ILE A 41 21.60 3.06 34.42
N THR A 42 22.58 3.43 35.25
CA THR A 42 24.00 3.57 34.98
C THR A 42 24.74 2.25 35.22
N SER A 43 25.61 1.87 34.27
CA SER A 43 26.98 1.32 34.41
C SER A 43 27.30 0.18 35.41
N LEU A 44 28.06 -0.85 34.99
CA LEU A 44 29.54 -0.93 35.13
C LEU A 44 30.15 -2.26 34.63
N PHE A 45 31.38 -2.12 34.14
CA PHE A 45 32.44 -3.03 33.68
C PHE A 45 32.65 -4.41 34.35
N LEU A 46 33.20 -5.37 33.58
CA LEU A 46 34.54 -5.95 33.86
C LEU A 46 35.16 -6.63 32.63
N ALA A 47 36.44 -6.35 32.40
CA ALA A 47 37.31 -6.95 31.39
C ALA A 47 38.23 -8.00 32.02
N SER A 48 38.56 -9.06 31.27
CA SER A 48 39.77 -9.89 31.49
C SER A 48 40.27 -10.49 30.17
N LEU A 49 41.55 -10.27 29.94
CA LEU A 49 42.48 -10.69 28.88
C LEU A 49 43.14 -12.02 29.34
N LEU A 50 43.45 -13.06 28.54
CA LEU A 50 44.65 -13.21 27.67
C LEU A 50 44.74 -14.63 27.04
N ALA A 51 45.20 -14.63 25.78
CA ALA A 51 46.15 -15.51 25.07
C ALA A 51 46.20 -17.06 25.22
N GLY A 52 46.30 -17.72 24.05
CA GLY A 52 46.90 -19.05 23.87
C GLY A 52 46.73 -19.60 22.45
N SER A 53 47.71 -19.36 21.56
CA SER A 53 47.82 -19.97 20.24
C SER A 53 48.47 -21.36 20.31
N SER A 54 47.98 -22.30 19.50
CA SER A 54 48.82 -23.33 18.89
C SER A 54 48.11 -23.94 17.68
N ALA A 55 48.69 -23.67 16.50
CA ALA A 55 48.36 -24.34 15.26
C ALA A 55 48.89 -25.78 15.28
N HIS A 56 48.05 -26.73 14.86
CA HIS A 56 48.53 -28.00 14.35
C HIS A 56 47.90 -28.29 12.99
N GLN A 57 48.81 -28.29 12.04
CA GLN A 57 48.69 -28.66 10.64
C GLN A 57 48.76 -30.19 10.62
N ALA A 58 47.73 -30.84 10.08
CA ALA A 58 47.75 -32.27 9.80
C ALA A 58 47.49 -32.47 8.31
N GLU A 59 48.33 -33.31 7.74
CA GLU A 59 48.65 -33.43 6.33
C GLU A 59 47.52 -34.02 5.50
N ALA A 60 47.50 -33.61 4.23
CA ALA A 60 46.65 -34.17 3.20
C ALA A 60 47.22 -35.50 2.72
N ASP A 61 46.44 -36.57 2.86
CA ASP A 61 46.74 -37.87 2.27
C ASP A 61 45.72 -38.16 1.16
N THR A 62 46.21 -38.09 -0.08
CA THR A 62 45.45 -38.33 -1.31
C THR A 62 45.58 -39.80 -1.74
N ALA A 63 44.49 -40.55 -1.69
CA ALA A 63 44.31 -41.76 -2.49
C ALA A 63 42.84 -41.91 -2.96
N PRO A 64 42.59 -42.29 -4.24
CA PRO A 64 41.26 -42.17 -4.84
C PRO A 64 40.41 -43.43 -4.61
N GLN A 65 39.28 -43.29 -3.92
CA GLN A 65 38.33 -44.39 -3.72
C GLN A 65 37.09 -44.25 -4.61
N LYS A 66 36.91 -45.24 -5.50
CA LYS A 66 35.78 -45.40 -6.42
C LYS A 66 34.55 -45.95 -5.67
N ARG A 67 33.47 -45.16 -5.71
CA ARG A 67 32.01 -45.51 -5.73
C ARG A 67 31.47 -46.59 -4.77
N SER A 68 30.51 -46.18 -3.93
CA SER A 68 29.22 -46.88 -3.83
C SER A 68 28.10 -45.90 -3.49
N THR A 69 27.12 -45.81 -4.39
CA THR A 69 25.84 -45.13 -4.20
C THR A 69 24.87 -46.11 -3.58
N GLN A 70 24.47 -45.91 -2.33
CA GLN A 70 23.24 -46.49 -1.77
C GLN A 70 22.47 -45.41 -1.03
N ASN A 71 21.38 -44.98 -1.68
CA ASN A 71 20.29 -44.21 -1.09
C ASN A 71 19.66 -45.00 0.07
N GLN A 72 19.49 -44.34 1.22
CA GLN A 72 18.26 -44.51 1.99
C GLN A 72 17.57 -43.17 2.15
N ALA A 73 16.45 -43.06 1.46
CA ALA A 73 15.55 -41.93 1.48
C ALA A 73 14.90 -41.80 2.87
N LYS A 74 15.22 -40.72 3.59
CA LYS A 74 14.28 -40.13 4.55
C LYS A 74 13.50 -39.05 3.83
N THR A 75 12.40 -39.44 3.18
CA THR A 75 11.37 -38.51 2.74
C THR A 75 10.72 -37.91 3.99
N THR A 76 11.27 -36.81 4.48
CA THR A 76 10.52 -35.91 5.36
C THR A 76 9.37 -35.37 4.52
N LYS A 77 8.13 -35.80 4.81
CA LYS A 77 6.94 -35.11 4.30
C LYS A 77 7.05 -33.66 4.79
N ARG A 78 7.51 -32.77 3.92
CA ARG A 78 7.41 -31.32 4.14
C ARG A 78 5.91 -31.05 4.28
N SER A 79 5.46 -30.85 5.51
CA SER A 79 4.11 -30.35 5.81
C SER A 79 3.89 -29.15 4.90
N GLN A 80 2.97 -29.27 3.94
CA GLN A 80 2.66 -28.16 3.05
C GLN A 80 2.11 -27.04 3.93
N ARG A 81 2.82 -25.91 3.98
CA ARG A 81 2.34 -24.71 4.66
C ARG A 81 0.90 -24.44 4.20
N PRO A 82 -0.04 -24.18 5.11
CA PRO A 82 -1.40 -23.82 4.73
C PRO A 82 -1.37 -22.70 3.69
N LYS A 83 -2.11 -22.87 2.59
CA LYS A 83 -2.22 -21.82 1.57
C LYS A 83 -2.83 -20.58 2.22
N ASN A 84 -2.22 -19.41 2.01
CA ASN A 84 -2.72 -18.14 2.55
C ASN A 84 -4.19 -17.94 2.10
N PRO A 85 -5.17 -17.82 3.01
CA PRO A 85 -6.59 -17.72 2.64
C PRO A 85 -6.92 -16.49 1.77
N ALA A 86 -6.11 -15.42 1.83
CA ALA A 86 -6.24 -14.28 0.92
C ALA A 86 -6.04 -14.70 -0.55
N MET A 87 -5.21 -15.73 -0.80
CA MET A 87 -4.82 -16.22 -2.12
C MET A 87 -5.68 -17.38 -2.63
N ILE A 88 -6.83 -17.62 -2.00
CA ILE A 88 -7.81 -18.59 -2.49
C ILE A 88 -8.79 -17.85 -3.41
N PRO A 89 -9.11 -18.40 -4.61
CA PRO A 89 -10.20 -17.90 -5.45
C PRO A 89 -11.51 -17.79 -4.67
N VAL A 90 -12.32 -16.79 -5.01
CA VAL A 90 -13.65 -16.59 -4.42
C VAL A 90 -14.68 -16.92 -5.49
N GLU A 91 -15.64 -17.77 -5.15
CA GLU A 91 -16.83 -17.99 -5.96
C GLU A 91 -17.87 -16.92 -5.63
N ASP A 92 -18.48 -16.37 -6.68
CA ASP A 92 -19.51 -15.35 -6.54
C ASP A 92 -20.80 -15.93 -5.94
N ILE A 93 -21.35 -15.19 -4.99
CA ILE A 93 -22.74 -15.34 -4.58
C ILE A 93 -23.57 -14.46 -5.51
N LYS A 94 -24.50 -15.10 -6.25
CA LYS A 94 -25.39 -14.41 -7.20
C LYS A 94 -26.17 -13.28 -6.51
N GLY A 95 -26.23 -12.13 -7.16
CA GLY A 95 -26.98 -10.96 -6.69
C GLY A 95 -26.21 -10.05 -5.74
N LEU A 96 -25.00 -10.41 -5.32
CA LEU A 96 -24.11 -9.51 -4.58
C LEU A 96 -23.17 -8.75 -5.53
N PRO A 97 -22.84 -7.48 -5.22
CA PRO A 97 -21.90 -6.69 -6.00
C PRO A 97 -20.49 -7.29 -5.99
N ARG A 98 -19.74 -7.10 -7.08
CA ARG A 98 -18.36 -7.57 -7.22
C ARG A 98 -17.35 -6.47 -6.87
N VAL A 99 -16.44 -6.78 -5.96
CA VAL A 99 -15.40 -5.86 -5.49
C VAL A 99 -14.03 -6.46 -5.77
N LEU A 100 -13.14 -5.69 -6.39
CA LEU A 100 -11.74 -6.06 -6.59
C LEU A 100 -10.82 -5.25 -5.68
N LEU A 101 -10.01 -5.95 -4.88
CA LEU A 101 -8.92 -5.36 -4.11
C LEU A 101 -7.59 -5.51 -4.87
N ILE A 102 -7.02 -4.41 -5.34
CA ILE A 102 -5.70 -4.36 -5.99
C ILE A 102 -4.70 -3.76 -5.00
N GLY A 103 -3.59 -4.46 -4.74
CA GLY A 103 -2.52 -3.89 -3.93
C GLY A 103 -1.48 -4.90 -3.51
N ASP A 104 -0.57 -4.43 -2.68
CA ASP A 104 0.63 -5.14 -2.27
C ASP A 104 0.42 -6.08 -1.07
N SER A 105 1.49 -6.39 -0.33
CA SER A 105 1.43 -7.24 0.86
C SER A 105 0.56 -6.69 1.98
N ILE A 106 0.36 -5.38 2.06
CA ILE A 106 -0.57 -4.79 3.04
C ILE A 106 -1.99 -5.19 2.71
N SER A 107 -2.37 -5.14 1.42
CA SER A 107 -3.70 -5.61 1.01
C SER A 107 -3.89 -7.11 1.22
N ILE A 108 -2.83 -7.91 1.06
CA ILE A 108 -2.86 -9.34 1.40
C ILE A 108 -3.23 -9.53 2.86
N GLY A 109 -2.63 -8.75 3.76
CA GLY A 109 -2.90 -8.81 5.20
C GLY A 109 -4.37 -8.57 5.55
N TYR A 110 -4.99 -7.53 4.99
CA TYR A 110 -6.38 -7.18 5.31
C TYR A 110 -7.45 -7.84 4.43
N THR A 111 -7.07 -8.60 3.39
CA THR A 111 -8.06 -9.22 2.46
C THR A 111 -9.06 -10.11 3.19
N VAL A 112 -8.59 -10.98 4.10
CA VAL A 112 -9.46 -11.92 4.82
C VAL A 112 -10.38 -11.19 5.81
N PRO A 113 -9.88 -10.27 6.64
CA PRO A 113 -10.76 -9.42 7.44
C PRO A 113 -11.81 -8.64 6.63
N ALA A 114 -11.43 -8.02 5.51
CA ALA A 114 -12.39 -7.32 4.63
C ALA A 114 -13.47 -8.25 4.08
N ARG A 115 -13.10 -9.46 3.62
CA ARG A 115 -14.05 -10.51 3.19
C ARG A 115 -15.02 -10.89 4.31
N ASN A 116 -14.52 -11.00 5.55
CA ASN A 116 -15.36 -11.33 6.70
C ASN A 116 -16.36 -10.21 7.02
N ALA A 117 -15.92 -8.96 7.02
CA ALA A 117 -16.76 -7.79 7.29
C ALA A 117 -17.83 -7.54 6.19
N LEU A 118 -17.53 -7.92 4.95
CA LEU A 118 -18.43 -7.82 3.78
C LEU A 118 -19.21 -9.10 3.48
N ARG A 119 -19.16 -10.10 4.36
CA ARG A 119 -19.85 -11.37 4.14
C ARG A 119 -21.36 -11.15 3.98
N GLY A 120 -21.93 -11.73 2.92
CA GLY A 120 -23.35 -11.56 2.57
C GLY A 120 -23.70 -10.17 2.02
N LYS A 121 -22.72 -9.30 1.81
CA LYS A 121 -22.92 -7.94 1.29
C LYS A 121 -22.22 -7.70 -0.06
N ALA A 122 -21.05 -8.31 -0.27
CA ALA A 122 -20.30 -8.20 -1.53
C ALA A 122 -19.41 -9.44 -1.78
N ASN A 123 -19.15 -9.74 -3.06
CA ASN A 123 -18.16 -10.69 -3.49
C ASN A 123 -16.79 -9.99 -3.57
N VAL A 124 -15.88 -10.28 -2.64
CA VAL A 124 -14.60 -9.55 -2.50
C VAL A 124 -13.43 -10.38 -3.03
N HIS A 125 -12.96 -9.99 -4.21
CA HIS A 125 -11.89 -10.63 -4.96
C HIS A 125 -10.57 -9.87 -4.79
N ARG A 126 -9.48 -10.55 -5.15
CA ARG A 126 -8.17 -9.95 -5.35
C ARG A 126 -7.42 -10.69 -6.45
N PRO A 127 -6.43 -10.08 -7.11
CA PRO A 127 -5.43 -10.83 -7.85
C PRO A 127 -4.71 -11.80 -6.89
N LEU A 128 -4.52 -13.06 -7.30
CA LEU A 128 -3.88 -14.10 -6.49
C LEU A 128 -2.34 -13.96 -6.48
N THR A 129 -1.88 -12.71 -6.41
CA THR A 129 -0.49 -12.30 -6.42
C THR A 129 -0.34 -11.03 -5.56
N ASN A 130 0.91 -10.71 -5.22
CA ASN A 130 1.24 -9.37 -4.75
C ASN A 130 1.29 -8.44 -5.97
N CYS A 131 0.49 -7.38 -5.98
CA CYS A 131 0.40 -6.46 -7.12
C CYS A 131 1.63 -5.54 -7.24
N GLY A 132 2.46 -5.47 -6.18
CA GLY A 132 3.81 -4.91 -6.22
C GLY A 132 3.84 -3.41 -6.53
N PRO A 133 4.84 -2.94 -7.30
CA PRO A 133 4.98 -1.53 -7.70
C PRO A 133 4.04 -1.18 -8.88
N THR A 134 3.92 0.11 -9.18
CA THR A 134 3.15 0.59 -10.34
C THR A 134 3.61 -0.01 -11.67
N THR A 135 4.90 -0.30 -11.86
CA THR A 135 5.42 -0.94 -13.09
C THR A 135 4.81 -2.33 -13.31
N ARG A 136 4.69 -3.14 -12.25
CA ARG A 136 3.97 -4.42 -12.30
C ARG A 136 2.47 -4.21 -12.53
N GLY A 137 1.91 -3.11 -12.03
CA GLY A 137 0.56 -2.67 -12.36
C GLY A 137 0.39 -2.50 -13.87
N LEU A 138 1.29 -1.78 -14.53
CA LEU A 138 1.20 -1.52 -15.97
C LEU A 138 1.23 -2.81 -16.80
N GLU A 139 2.05 -3.77 -16.38
CA GLU A 139 2.14 -5.09 -17.02
C GLU A 139 0.92 -5.98 -16.74
N GLY A 140 0.41 -5.96 -15.51
CA GLY A 140 -0.53 -6.97 -15.01
C GLY A 140 -1.99 -6.54 -14.96
N LEU A 141 -2.29 -5.24 -15.03
CA LEU A 141 -3.63 -4.72 -14.73
C LEU A 141 -4.71 -5.34 -15.63
N SER A 142 -4.46 -5.46 -16.93
CA SER A 142 -5.43 -6.08 -17.85
C SER A 142 -5.79 -7.51 -17.44
N GLN A 143 -4.80 -8.31 -17.02
CA GLN A 143 -5.04 -9.68 -16.55
C GLN A 143 -5.79 -9.70 -15.22
N TRP A 144 -5.49 -8.74 -14.33
CA TRP A 144 -6.11 -8.67 -12.99
C TRP A 144 -7.56 -8.23 -13.04
N LEU A 145 -7.91 -7.34 -13.98
CA LEU A 145 -9.29 -6.97 -14.26
C LEU A 145 -10.04 -8.15 -14.88
N GLY A 146 -9.40 -8.87 -15.81
CA GLY A 146 -10.00 -9.98 -16.55
C GLY A 146 -11.25 -9.54 -17.32
N ASP A 147 -12.12 -10.49 -17.63
CA ASP A 147 -13.38 -10.24 -18.35
C ASP A 147 -14.57 -9.96 -17.41
N ALA A 148 -14.29 -9.67 -16.13
CA ALA A 148 -15.32 -9.49 -15.11
C ALA A 148 -15.80 -8.05 -15.03
N ASP A 149 -17.11 -7.87 -14.86
CA ASP A 149 -17.69 -6.58 -14.51
C ASP A 149 -17.51 -6.32 -13.01
N TRP A 150 -16.82 -5.23 -12.67
CA TRP A 150 -16.56 -4.82 -11.30
C TRP A 150 -17.49 -3.68 -10.89
N ASP A 151 -18.16 -3.83 -9.74
CA ASP A 151 -18.94 -2.73 -9.16
C ASP A 151 -18.04 -1.71 -8.47
N VAL A 152 -17.01 -2.20 -7.76
CA VAL A 152 -16.04 -1.39 -7.03
C VAL A 152 -14.63 -1.94 -7.25
N ILE A 153 -13.67 -1.05 -7.49
CA ILE A 153 -12.25 -1.38 -7.45
C ILE A 153 -11.59 -0.52 -6.36
N HIS A 154 -11.11 -1.18 -5.31
CA HIS A 154 -10.30 -0.58 -4.24
C HIS A 154 -8.84 -0.87 -4.52
N PHE A 155 -8.02 0.16 -4.70
CA PHE A 155 -6.65 -0.02 -5.20
C PHE A 155 -5.60 0.82 -4.48
N ASN A 156 -4.36 0.32 -4.46
CA ASN A 156 -3.17 1.01 -3.96
C ASN A 156 -1.89 0.51 -4.64
N TRP A 157 -0.95 1.44 -4.87
CA TRP A 157 0.47 1.21 -5.14
C TRP A 157 1.29 2.26 -4.38
N GLY A 158 2.47 1.88 -3.87
CA GLY A 158 3.34 2.82 -3.14
C GLY A 158 4.51 2.18 -2.41
N LEU A 159 4.28 1.25 -1.45
CA LEU A 159 5.37 0.70 -0.61
C LEU A 159 6.43 -0.09 -1.40
N HIS A 160 6.06 -0.61 -2.56
CA HIS A 160 6.98 -1.28 -3.49
C HIS A 160 7.65 -0.31 -4.46
N ASP A 161 7.06 0.85 -4.71
CA ASP A 161 7.60 1.92 -5.55
C ASP A 161 8.71 2.67 -4.81
N LEU A 162 8.45 3.04 -3.55
CA LEU A 162 9.35 3.87 -2.73
C LEU A 162 10.54 3.13 -2.11
N LYS A 163 10.59 1.79 -2.19
CA LYS A 163 11.71 1.04 -1.59
C LYS A 163 12.95 1.17 -2.45
N TYR A 164 14.11 1.02 -1.82
CA TYR A 164 15.40 1.16 -2.48
C TYR A 164 15.88 -0.19 -3.04
N LEU A 165 16.42 -0.11 -4.26
CA LEU A 165 17.11 -1.19 -4.95
C LEU A 165 18.58 -0.86 -5.13
N GLY A 166 19.41 -1.90 -5.18
CA GLY A 166 20.81 -1.79 -5.58
C GLY A 166 20.96 -1.63 -7.10
N PRO A 167 22.18 -1.29 -7.57
CA PRO A 167 22.44 -1.03 -8.98
C PRO A 167 22.16 -2.24 -9.88
N ASP A 168 22.20 -3.46 -9.32
CA ASP A 168 21.93 -4.71 -10.04
C ASP A 168 20.55 -5.31 -9.69
N GLY A 169 19.67 -4.52 -9.07
CA GLY A 169 18.30 -4.91 -8.73
C GLY A 169 18.16 -5.62 -7.38
N GLU A 170 19.17 -5.55 -6.51
CA GLU A 170 19.08 -6.07 -5.15
C GLU A 170 17.96 -5.38 -4.39
N ASN A 171 17.24 -6.13 -3.57
CA ASN A 171 16.02 -5.62 -2.95
C ASN A 171 16.23 -5.15 -1.51
N LEU A 172 15.63 -4.02 -1.14
CA LEU A 172 15.69 -3.43 0.21
C LEU A 172 17.13 -3.10 0.64
N THR A 173 17.86 -2.41 -0.24
CA THR A 173 19.22 -1.93 -0.01
C THR A 173 19.22 -0.62 0.77
N ASP A 174 20.39 -0.22 1.30
CA ASP A 174 20.54 0.95 2.17
C ASP A 174 20.24 2.27 1.40
N PRO A 175 19.24 3.07 1.81
CA PRO A 175 18.94 4.34 1.15
C PRO A 175 20.08 5.37 1.20
N GLU A 176 21.02 5.24 2.14
CA GLU A 176 22.14 6.17 2.30
C GLU A 176 23.31 5.90 1.33
N ASP A 177 23.34 4.72 0.69
CA ASP A 177 24.34 4.44 -0.34
C ASP A 177 23.92 5.10 -1.66
N PRO A 178 24.70 6.04 -2.22
CA PRO A 178 24.34 6.79 -3.42
C PRO A 178 24.25 5.93 -4.70
N LYS A 179 24.68 4.66 -4.67
CA LYS A 179 24.49 3.72 -5.78
C LYS A 179 23.10 3.11 -5.79
N ASN A 180 22.39 3.18 -4.67
CA ASN A 180 21.03 2.67 -4.54
C ASN A 180 20.04 3.74 -4.99
N HIS A 181 18.87 3.30 -5.44
CA HIS A 181 17.83 4.20 -5.91
C HIS A 181 16.44 3.66 -5.57
N GLN A 182 15.44 4.53 -5.51
CA GLN A 182 14.04 4.09 -5.37
C GLN A 182 13.65 3.22 -6.57
N GLN A 183 12.90 2.14 -6.32
CA GLN A 183 12.46 1.20 -7.36
C GLN A 183 11.66 1.91 -8.46
N VAL A 184 10.78 2.83 -8.07
CA VAL A 184 10.08 3.73 -9.00
C VAL A 184 10.16 5.14 -8.43
N PRO A 185 11.01 6.03 -8.96
CA PRO A 185 11.13 7.40 -8.49
C PRO A 185 9.79 8.17 -8.56
N PRO A 186 9.59 9.25 -7.78
CA PRO A 186 8.30 9.92 -7.64
C PRO A 186 7.70 10.42 -8.96
N GLU A 187 8.54 10.92 -9.88
CA GLU A 187 8.09 11.38 -11.19
C GLU A 187 7.51 10.22 -12.04
N GLU A 188 8.24 9.11 -12.10
CA GLU A 188 7.80 7.90 -12.83
C GLU A 188 6.59 7.25 -12.16
N TYR A 189 6.52 7.26 -10.83
CA TYR A 189 5.34 6.83 -10.09
C TYR A 189 4.10 7.62 -10.51
N GLY A 190 4.21 8.95 -10.61
CA GLY A 190 3.13 9.81 -11.08
C GLY A 190 2.70 9.50 -12.51
N LYS A 191 3.66 9.30 -13.43
CA LYS A 191 3.38 8.91 -14.83
C LYS A 191 2.66 7.57 -14.91
N ASN A 192 3.19 6.55 -14.22
CA ASN A 192 2.60 5.21 -14.21
C ASN A 192 1.19 5.24 -13.60
N LEU A 193 1.00 5.96 -12.50
CA LEU A 193 -0.28 6.02 -11.81
C LEU A 193 -1.35 6.72 -12.65
N LYS A 194 -1.01 7.76 -13.42
CA LYS A 194 -1.95 8.38 -14.38
C LYS A 194 -2.43 7.38 -15.43
N GLN A 195 -1.52 6.58 -15.99
CA GLN A 195 -1.88 5.54 -16.95
C GLN A 195 -2.78 4.47 -16.30
N LEU A 196 -2.40 3.96 -15.12
CA LEU A 196 -3.20 2.98 -14.37
C LEU A 196 -4.60 3.49 -14.05
N VAL A 197 -4.71 4.75 -13.62
CA VAL A 197 -6.01 5.40 -13.38
C VAL A 197 -6.82 5.50 -14.66
N SER A 198 -6.20 5.90 -15.78
CA SER A 198 -6.87 5.94 -17.08
C SER A 198 -7.44 4.57 -17.47
N ASP A 199 -6.69 3.49 -17.22
CA ASP A 199 -7.13 2.13 -17.56
C ASP A 199 -8.21 1.61 -16.61
N LEU A 200 -8.07 1.86 -15.30
CA LEU A 200 -9.09 1.53 -14.30
C LEU A 200 -10.43 2.22 -14.61
N LYS A 201 -10.41 3.49 -15.06
CA LYS A 201 -11.64 4.24 -15.39
C LYS A 201 -12.41 3.63 -16.57
N LYS A 202 -11.73 2.94 -17.50
CA LYS A 202 -12.39 2.28 -18.65
C LYS A 202 -13.33 1.14 -18.20
N THR A 203 -13.16 0.62 -17.00
CA THR A 203 -14.02 -0.44 -16.45
C THR A 203 -15.42 0.05 -16.09
N GLY A 204 -15.62 1.35 -15.87
CA GLY A 204 -16.88 1.90 -15.37
C GLY A 204 -17.17 1.58 -13.89
N ALA A 205 -16.28 0.87 -13.19
CA ALA A 205 -16.41 0.58 -11.77
C ALA A 205 -16.31 1.85 -10.92
N LEU A 206 -16.90 1.81 -9.72
CA LEU A 206 -16.59 2.82 -8.70
C LEU A 206 -15.15 2.63 -8.24
N LEU A 207 -14.33 3.67 -8.40
CA LEU A 207 -12.92 3.62 -8.03
C LEU A 207 -12.70 4.24 -6.64
N ILE A 208 -12.01 3.49 -5.78
CA ILE A 208 -11.53 3.97 -4.48
C ILE A 208 -10.02 3.78 -4.43
N TRP A 209 -9.29 4.88 -4.43
CA TRP A 209 -7.87 4.85 -4.14
C TRP A 209 -7.64 4.89 -2.64
N ARG A 210 -6.78 4.01 -2.14
CA ARG A 210 -6.30 4.03 -0.77
C ARG A 210 -4.87 4.54 -0.75
N ASN A 211 -4.58 5.52 0.09
CA ASN A 211 -3.23 6.05 0.20
C ASN A 211 -2.29 5.08 0.96
N THR A 212 -1.01 5.15 0.62
CA THR A 212 0.04 4.27 1.13
C THR A 212 0.21 4.47 2.63
N THR A 213 0.28 3.39 3.41
CA THR A 213 0.48 3.47 4.87
C THR A 213 1.87 4.00 5.24
N PRO A 214 2.07 4.55 6.45
CA PRO A 214 3.36 5.10 6.86
C PRO A 214 4.50 4.08 6.81
N VAL A 215 5.71 4.56 6.56
CA VAL A 215 6.95 3.80 6.73
C VAL A 215 7.49 4.07 8.13
N PRO A 216 7.58 3.08 9.03
CA PRO A 216 8.15 3.28 10.36
C PRO A 216 9.65 3.59 10.30
N ALA A 217 10.16 4.34 11.29
CA ALA A 217 11.59 4.54 11.47
C ALA A 217 12.36 3.21 11.52
N GLY A 218 13.56 3.17 10.93
CA GLY A 218 14.38 1.95 10.86
C GLY A 218 13.89 0.89 9.88
N SER A 219 12.94 1.23 8.98
CA SER A 219 12.50 0.32 7.94
C SER A 219 13.61 -0.05 6.98
N LYS A 220 13.83 -1.35 6.77
CA LYS A 220 14.85 -1.81 5.83
C LYS A 220 14.53 -1.37 4.40
N GLY A 221 15.48 -0.66 3.80
CA GLY A 221 15.44 -0.19 2.41
C GLY A 221 14.29 0.75 2.08
N ARG A 222 13.85 1.54 3.06
CA ARG A 222 12.83 2.58 2.90
C ARG A 222 13.15 3.74 3.84
N VAL A 223 12.79 4.94 3.44
CA VAL A 223 12.98 6.14 4.27
C VAL A 223 11.66 6.53 4.94
N GLU A 224 11.71 6.88 6.23
CA GLU A 224 10.54 7.44 6.91
C GLU A 224 10.13 8.76 6.22
N GLY A 225 8.85 8.92 5.93
CA GLY A 225 8.31 10.09 5.25
C GLY A 225 8.10 9.92 3.74
N ASP A 226 8.79 8.99 3.08
CA ASP A 226 8.64 8.76 1.63
C ASP A 226 7.18 8.48 1.23
N ALA A 227 6.45 7.71 2.04
CA ALA A 227 5.04 7.42 1.77
C ALA A 227 4.18 8.69 1.67
N ALA A 228 4.49 9.76 2.41
CA ALA A 228 3.75 11.02 2.33
C ALA A 228 3.95 11.70 0.98
N ALA A 229 5.18 11.76 0.47
CA ALA A 229 5.49 12.36 -0.83
C ALA A 229 4.77 11.63 -1.98
N TYR A 230 4.78 10.29 -1.98
CA TYR A 230 4.04 9.48 -2.96
C TYR A 230 2.53 9.68 -2.83
N ASN A 231 2.02 9.76 -1.60
CA ASN A 231 0.60 10.01 -1.34
C ASN A 231 0.14 11.38 -1.86
N ASP A 232 0.96 12.43 -1.76
CA ASP A 232 0.62 13.75 -2.28
C ASP A 232 0.49 13.75 -3.81
N ILE A 233 1.42 13.09 -4.51
CA ILE A 233 1.35 12.90 -5.97
C ILE A 233 0.08 12.14 -6.35
N ALA A 234 -0.18 11.02 -5.69
CA ALA A 234 -1.36 10.21 -5.98
C ALA A 234 -2.66 10.96 -5.65
N LYS A 235 -2.73 11.68 -4.52
CA LYS A 235 -3.89 12.47 -4.12
C LYS A 235 -4.24 13.53 -5.17
N GLN A 236 -3.26 14.20 -5.75
CA GLN A 236 -3.49 15.17 -6.83
C GLN A 236 -4.16 14.48 -8.04
N ILE A 237 -3.61 13.35 -8.49
CA ILE A 237 -4.15 12.57 -9.62
C ILE A 237 -5.58 12.09 -9.32
N MET A 238 -5.84 11.55 -8.13
CA MET A 238 -7.18 11.08 -7.75
C MET A 238 -8.19 12.22 -7.71
N THR A 239 -7.78 13.39 -7.19
CA THR A 239 -8.63 14.59 -7.14
C THR A 239 -8.98 15.07 -8.55
N GLU A 240 -7.99 15.15 -9.45
CA GLU A 240 -8.19 15.53 -10.85
C GLU A 240 -9.18 14.60 -11.58
N HIS A 241 -9.14 13.30 -11.26
CA HIS A 241 -10.00 12.31 -11.89
C HIS A 241 -11.33 12.03 -11.18
N GLY A 242 -11.60 12.70 -10.05
CA GLY A 242 -12.81 12.51 -9.24
C GLY A 242 -12.90 11.16 -8.54
N ILE A 243 -11.75 10.55 -8.22
CA ILE A 243 -11.67 9.23 -7.57
C ILE A 243 -11.79 9.38 -6.05
N ALA A 244 -12.58 8.52 -5.42
CA ALA A 244 -12.74 8.53 -3.97
C ALA A 244 -11.41 8.17 -3.27
N ILE A 245 -11.10 8.88 -2.20
CA ILE A 245 -9.86 8.72 -1.42
C ILE A 245 -10.20 8.08 -0.08
N HIS A 246 -9.63 6.91 0.19
CA HIS A 246 -9.59 6.28 1.51
C HIS A 246 -8.26 6.64 2.18
N ASP A 247 -8.30 7.53 3.17
CA ASP A 247 -7.13 7.93 3.96
C ASP A 247 -6.78 6.91 5.05
N MET A 248 -5.99 5.91 4.67
CA MET A 248 -5.45 4.89 5.56
C MET A 248 -4.12 5.32 6.19
N TYR A 249 -3.35 6.20 5.54
CA TYR A 249 -2.15 6.80 6.12
C TYR A 249 -2.50 7.55 7.40
N GLY A 250 -3.48 8.45 7.33
CA GLY A 250 -3.93 9.27 8.45
C GLY A 250 -4.53 8.43 9.59
N SER A 251 -5.21 7.32 9.28
CA SER A 251 -5.75 6.42 10.32
C SER A 251 -4.67 5.61 11.03
N VAL A 252 -3.60 5.25 10.32
CA VAL A 252 -2.49 4.42 10.85
C VAL A 252 -1.43 5.26 11.56
N LYS A 253 -1.04 6.43 11.03
CA LYS A 253 0.08 7.24 11.55
C LYS A 253 0.02 7.49 13.08
N PRO A 254 -1.13 7.85 13.69
CA PRO A 254 -1.19 8.05 15.14
C PRO A 254 -1.20 6.74 15.96
N ASN A 255 -1.38 5.58 15.33
CA ASN A 255 -1.52 4.28 15.98
C ASN A 255 -0.45 3.27 15.52
N MET A 256 0.67 3.72 14.95
CA MET A 256 1.67 2.82 14.37
C MET A 256 2.22 1.82 15.38
N GLU A 257 2.47 2.23 16.62
CA GLU A 257 3.03 1.37 17.66
C GLU A 257 2.14 0.17 18.01
N THR A 258 0.83 0.28 17.83
CA THR A 258 -0.14 -0.78 18.17
C THR A 258 -0.58 -1.58 16.94
N LEU A 259 -0.69 -0.93 15.78
CA LEU A 259 -1.21 -1.56 14.56
C LEU A 259 -0.11 -2.23 13.73
N MET A 260 1.11 -1.70 13.75
CA MET A 260 2.21 -2.19 12.91
C MET A 260 3.09 -3.18 13.67
N LEU A 261 3.73 -4.09 12.94
CA LEU A 261 4.74 -4.97 13.52
C LEU A 261 5.97 -4.15 13.97
N PRO A 262 6.65 -4.55 15.05
CA PRO A 262 7.78 -3.80 15.58
C PRO A 262 9.01 -3.85 14.66
N ASN A 263 10.06 -3.09 15.02
CA ASN A 263 11.39 -3.12 14.41
C ASN A 263 11.41 -2.64 12.95
N GLY A 264 10.78 -1.49 12.65
CA GLY A 264 10.80 -0.92 11.30
C GLY A 264 10.00 -1.74 10.28
N ASN A 265 9.04 -2.56 10.71
CA ASN A 265 8.29 -3.41 9.80
C ASN A 265 7.07 -2.68 9.26
N VAL A 266 6.98 -2.55 7.94
CA VAL A 266 5.84 -1.91 7.26
C VAL A 266 4.53 -2.71 7.33
N HIS A 267 4.59 -3.97 7.77
CA HIS A 267 3.43 -4.86 7.87
C HIS A 267 2.73 -4.73 9.21
N PHE A 268 1.50 -5.23 9.28
CA PHE A 268 0.60 -5.04 10.41
C PHE A 268 0.54 -6.27 11.32
N THR A 269 0.19 -6.04 12.58
CA THR A 269 -0.26 -7.09 13.49
C THR A 269 -1.54 -7.72 12.97
N LYS A 270 -2.00 -8.80 13.61
CA LYS A 270 -3.29 -9.41 13.26
C LYS A 270 -4.42 -8.40 13.47
N GLU A 271 -4.41 -7.74 14.62
CA GLU A 271 -5.37 -6.72 15.04
C GLU A 271 -5.30 -5.50 14.12
N GLY A 272 -4.09 -5.09 13.72
CA GLY A 272 -3.88 -4.05 12.73
C GLY A 272 -4.51 -4.40 11.38
N SER A 273 -4.25 -5.60 10.87
CA SER A 273 -4.83 -6.07 9.61
C SER A 273 -6.36 -6.20 9.68
N GLU A 274 -6.89 -6.60 10.83
CA GLU A 274 -8.34 -6.63 11.10
C GLU A 274 -8.95 -5.24 11.05
N LYS A 275 -8.32 -4.26 11.73
CA LYS A 275 -8.76 -2.86 11.67
C LYS A 275 -8.76 -2.33 10.24
N LEU A 276 -7.67 -2.53 9.49
CA LEU A 276 -7.58 -2.07 8.11
C LEU A 276 -8.65 -2.71 7.22
N GLY A 277 -8.95 -3.99 7.42
CA GLY A 277 -9.98 -4.69 6.63
C GLY A 277 -11.39 -4.20 6.94
N ASN A 278 -11.68 -3.84 8.20
CA ASN A 278 -12.95 -3.22 8.58
C ASN A 278 -13.06 -1.80 7.98
N ASP A 279 -12.01 -0.98 8.07
CA ASP A 279 -11.98 0.35 7.45
C ASP A 279 -12.23 0.24 5.92
N VAL A 280 -11.63 -0.77 5.26
CA VAL A 280 -11.85 -1.05 3.82
C VAL A 280 -13.30 -1.46 3.55
N ALA A 281 -13.88 -2.33 4.37
CA ALA A 281 -15.27 -2.75 4.23
C ALA A 281 -16.25 -1.57 4.37
N ASP A 282 -16.01 -0.68 5.32
CA ASP A 282 -16.88 0.47 5.57
C ASP A 282 -16.90 1.43 4.37
N VAL A 283 -15.72 1.77 3.80
CA VAL A 283 -15.67 2.65 2.62
C VAL A 283 -16.30 2.01 1.39
N ILE A 284 -16.15 0.69 1.21
CA ILE A 284 -16.79 -0.05 0.11
C ILE A 284 -18.31 -0.01 0.26
N MET A 285 -18.83 -0.29 1.47
CA MET A 285 -20.26 -0.24 1.73
C MET A 285 -20.83 1.17 1.52
N HIS A 286 -20.10 2.20 1.95
CA HIS A 286 -20.51 3.59 1.76
C HIS A 286 -20.72 3.93 0.28
N VAL A 287 -19.78 3.57 -0.60
CA VAL A 287 -19.94 3.87 -2.04
C VAL A 287 -21.02 3.03 -2.71
N LEU A 288 -21.18 1.77 -2.30
CA LEU A 288 -22.25 0.89 -2.81
C LEU A 288 -23.63 1.42 -2.44
N GLN A 289 -23.81 1.86 -1.18
CA GLN A 289 -25.05 2.45 -0.71
C GLN A 289 -25.36 3.76 -1.44
N LYS A 290 -24.35 4.61 -1.64
CA LYS A 290 -24.52 5.86 -2.40
C LYS A 290 -24.94 5.60 -3.85
N LYS A 291 -24.36 4.60 -4.51
CA LYS A 291 -24.77 4.16 -5.86
C LYS A 291 -26.22 3.67 -5.88
N ALA A 292 -26.62 2.89 -4.86
CA ALA A 292 -27.99 2.39 -4.76
C ALA A 292 -29.04 3.49 -4.48
N ALA A 293 -28.66 4.55 -3.77
CA ALA A 293 -29.55 5.67 -3.44
C ALA A 293 -29.64 6.75 -4.52
N GLY A 294 -28.68 6.78 -5.46
CA GLY A 294 -28.62 7.75 -6.56
C GLY A 294 -29.27 7.28 -7.88
N ASN A 295 -29.82 6.06 -7.90
CA ASN A 295 -30.64 5.48 -8.96
C ASN A 295 -32.11 5.44 -8.52
#